data_AF-A0A972CDW5-F1
#
_entry.id   AF-A0A972CDW5-F1
#
_cell.length_a   1.000
_cell.length_b   1.000
_cell.length_c   1.000
_cell.angle_alpha   90.00
_cell.angle_beta   90.00
_cell.angle_gamma   90.00
#
_symmetry.space_group_name_H-M   'P 1'
#
loop_
_entity.id
_entity.type
_entity.pdbx_description
1 polymer ?
#
loop_
_entity_poly.entity_id
_entity_poly.type
_entity_poly.pdbx_seq_one_letter_code
_entity_poly.pdbx_strand_id
1 'polypeptide(L)'
;MPKITFMGAGSTVFAKSVLGDSMLTESLRDSVIALYDIDPERLEESYTMVCALNKNINDNRAKIEKYLGVENRRAALKDADFVVNAIQVGGYDPCTIIDFEVPKKYGLRQTIG
;
A
#
# COMPACT_ATOMS: atom_id res chain seq x y z
N MET A 1 -11.66 3.96 -17.10
CA MET A 1 -10.32 3.58 -16.62
C MET A 1 -10.49 3.19 -15.16
N PRO A 2 -10.25 1.94 -14.77
CA PRO A 2 -10.43 1.52 -13.38
C PRO A 2 -9.54 2.33 -12.43
N LYS A 3 -10.04 2.64 -11.23
CA LYS A 3 -9.24 3.24 -10.16
C LYS A 3 -9.02 2.21 -9.05
N ILE A 4 -7.75 1.91 -8.79
CA ILE A 4 -7.28 1.05 -7.71
C ILE A 4 -6.69 1.94 -6.62
N THR A 5 -7.34 1.99 -5.48
CA THR A 5 -6.82 2.69 -4.29
C THR A 5 -6.11 1.69 -3.39
N PHE A 6 -4.82 1.93 -3.14
CA PHE A 6 -3.99 1.10 -2.29
C PHE A 6 -3.74 1.80 -0.95
N MET A 7 -4.42 1.32 0.09
CA MET A 7 -4.35 1.86 1.44
C MET A 7 -3.24 1.17 2.23
N GLY A 8 -2.33 1.94 2.81
CA GLY A 8 -1.10 1.38 3.40
C GLY A 8 -0.04 1.13 2.32
N ALA A 9 0.06 2.05 1.37
CA ALA A 9 0.97 1.95 0.23
C ALA A 9 2.44 1.82 0.66
N GLY A 10 2.80 2.30 1.86
CA GLY A 10 4.11 2.13 2.47
C GLY A 10 4.52 0.68 2.71
N SER A 11 3.65 -0.30 2.47
CA SER A 11 4.05 -1.70 2.32
C SER A 11 4.65 -1.95 0.93
N THR A 12 5.86 -1.41 0.68
CA THR A 12 6.50 -1.35 -0.64
C THR A 12 6.52 -2.70 -1.38
N VAL A 13 6.83 -3.80 -0.68
CA VAL A 13 6.86 -5.15 -1.29
C VAL A 13 5.46 -5.60 -1.70
N PHE A 14 4.46 -5.37 -0.86
CA PHE A 14 3.09 -5.79 -1.15
C PHE A 14 2.47 -4.92 -2.26
N ALA A 15 2.71 -3.61 -2.22
CA ALA A 15 2.32 -2.67 -3.27
C ALA A 15 2.95 -3.06 -4.61
N LYS A 16 4.24 -3.40 -4.63
CA LYS A 16 4.94 -3.90 -5.83
C LYS A 16 4.24 -5.10 -6.44
N SER A 17 3.96 -6.13 -5.64
CA SER A 17 3.40 -7.39 -6.14
C SER A 17 2.00 -7.16 -6.75
N VAL A 18 1.09 -6.58 -5.97
CA VAL A 18 -0.31 -6.41 -6.38
C VAL A 18 -0.44 -5.44 -7.57
N LEU A 19 0.26 -4.31 -7.53
CA LEU A 19 0.17 -3.31 -8.59
C LEU A 19 0.95 -3.75 -9.84
N GLY A 20 2.05 -4.49 -9.69
CA GLY A 20 2.76 -5.11 -10.80
C GLY A 20 1.88 -6.09 -11.56
N ASP A 21 1.17 -6.98 -10.86
CA ASP A 21 0.23 -7.91 -11.49
C ASP A 21 -0.93 -7.18 -12.17
N SER A 22 -1.41 -6.09 -11.55
CA SER A 22 -2.44 -5.22 -12.15
C SER A 22 -1.96 -4.59 -13.46
N MET A 23 -0.69 -4.16 -13.52
CA MET A 23 -0.07 -3.59 -14.72
C MET A 23 0.14 -4.63 -15.84
N LEU A 24 0.35 -5.90 -15.49
CA LEU A 24 0.47 -6.99 -16.47
C LEU A 24 -0.88 -7.54 -16.95
N THR A 25 -1.98 -7.15 -16.31
CA THR A 25 -3.33 -7.63 -16.60
C THR A 25 -4.03 -6.72 -17.60
N GLU A 26 -4.50 -7.26 -18.73
CA GLU A 26 -5.05 -6.46 -19.84
C GLU A 26 -6.16 -5.48 -19.40
N SER A 27 -7.10 -5.93 -18.58
CA SER A 27 -8.23 -5.12 -18.12
C SER A 27 -7.87 -4.05 -17.09
N LEU A 28 -6.67 -4.10 -16.51
CA LEU A 28 -6.24 -3.25 -15.39
C LEU A 28 -5.00 -2.41 -15.71
N ARG A 29 -4.27 -2.69 -16.79
CA ARG A 29 -3.00 -2.05 -17.14
C ARG A 29 -3.04 -0.53 -17.32
N ASP A 30 -4.22 -0.01 -17.67
CA ASP A 30 -4.44 1.43 -17.86
C ASP A 30 -4.94 2.11 -16.58
N SER A 31 -5.04 1.43 -15.44
CA SER A 31 -5.70 1.96 -14.23
C SER A 31 -5.09 3.25 -13.69
N VAL A 32 -5.92 4.01 -12.97
CA VAL A 32 -5.44 4.99 -11.98
C VAL A 32 -5.05 4.24 -10.72
N ILE A 33 -3.80 4.36 -10.30
CA ILE A 33 -3.27 3.79 -9.06
C ILE A 33 -3.13 4.93 -8.04
N ALA A 34 -4.02 4.93 -7.04
CA ALA A 34 -3.98 5.88 -5.94
C ALA A 34 -3.27 5.26 -4.73
N LEU A 35 -2.05 5.70 -4.47
CA LEU A 35 -1.26 5.29 -3.31
C LEU A 35 -1.61 6.17 -2.11
N TYR A 36 -2.06 5.55 -1.03
CA TYR A 36 -2.39 6.23 0.21
C TYR A 36 -1.56 5.71 1.37
N ASP A 37 -0.92 6.61 2.10
CA ASP A 37 -0.28 6.32 3.38
C ASP A 37 -0.32 7.55 4.32
N ILE A 38 -0.12 7.32 5.61
CA ILE A 38 0.07 8.38 6.60
C ILE A 38 1.54 8.76 6.77
N ASP A 39 2.45 7.86 6.38
CA ASP A 39 3.89 8.05 6.45
C ASP A 39 4.43 8.62 5.13
N PRO A 40 5.02 9.82 5.13
CA PRO A 40 5.52 10.47 3.91
C PRO A 40 6.70 9.74 3.28
N GLU A 41 7.61 9.20 4.09
CA GLU A 41 8.83 8.56 3.61
C GLU A 41 8.49 7.25 2.93
N ARG A 42 7.69 6.41 3.61
CA ARG A 42 7.26 5.12 3.05
C ARG A 42 6.39 5.28 1.81
N LEU A 43 5.55 6.32 1.77
CA LEU A 43 4.74 6.65 0.59
C LEU A 43 5.62 7.04 -0.60
N GLU A 44 6.69 7.82 -0.37
CA GLU A 44 7.62 8.24 -1.42
C GLU A 44 8.42 7.06 -1.99
N GLU A 45 8.92 6.18 -1.12
CA GLU A 45 9.62 4.95 -1.53
C GLU A 45 8.73 4.10 -2.43
N SER A 46 7.48 3.89 -2.01
CA SER A 46 6.51 3.08 -2.74
C SER A 46 6.13 3.72 -4.07
N TYR A 47 5.93 5.03 -4.10
CA TYR A 47 5.65 5.75 -5.34
C TYR A 47 6.80 5.67 -6.35
N THR A 48 8.04 5.87 -5.89
CA THR A 48 9.23 5.78 -6.74
C THR A 48 9.34 4.38 -7.35
N MET A 49 9.15 3.36 -6.53
CA MET A 49 9.17 1.96 -6.96
C MET A 49 8.04 1.65 -7.96
N VAL A 50 6.79 2.04 -7.69
CA VAL A 50 5.65 1.78 -8.59
C VAL A 50 5.80 2.55 -9.91
N CYS A 51 6.33 3.77 -9.89
CA CYS A 51 6.67 4.52 -11.11
C CYS A 51 7.71 3.78 -11.96
N ALA A 52 8.76 3.26 -11.32
CA ALA A 52 9.78 2.46 -12.01
C ALA A 52 9.19 1.19 -12.63
N LEU A 53 8.28 0.49 -11.93
CA LEU A 53 7.56 -0.66 -12.48
C LEU A 53 6.72 -0.26 -13.70
N ASN A 54 5.89 0.77 -13.56
CA ASN A 54 5.02 1.23 -14.65
C ASN A 54 5.80 1.57 -15.92
N LYS A 55 6.99 2.18 -15.76
CA LYS A 55 7.91 2.44 -16.86
C LYS A 55 8.47 1.16 -17.49
N ASN A 56 8.88 0.19 -16.67
CA ASN A 56 9.64 -0.97 -17.12
C ASN A 56 8.78 -2.11 -17.68
N ILE A 57 7.54 -2.26 -17.21
CA ILE A 57 6.68 -3.40 -17.55
C ILE A 57 5.31 -3.03 -18.13
N ASN A 58 4.97 -1.73 -18.19
CA ASN A 58 3.63 -1.28 -18.55
C ASN A 58 3.60 -0.06 -19.50
N ASP A 59 4.73 0.31 -20.09
CA ASP A 59 4.84 1.42 -21.04
C ASP A 59 4.27 2.75 -20.50
N ASN A 60 4.33 2.97 -19.18
CA ASN A 60 3.75 4.10 -18.47
C ASN A 60 2.23 4.32 -18.68
N ARG A 61 1.47 3.26 -18.98
CA ARG A 61 0.02 3.37 -19.23
C ARG A 61 -0.80 3.71 -17.99
N ALA A 62 -0.40 3.19 -16.82
CA ALA A 62 -1.10 3.47 -15.57
C ALA A 62 -0.81 4.91 -15.11
N LYS A 63 -1.82 5.58 -14.56
CA LYS A 63 -1.65 6.90 -13.91
C LYS A 63 -1.41 6.67 -12.42
N ILE A 64 -0.29 7.14 -11.89
CA ILE A 64 0.05 6.95 -10.46
C ILE A 64 -0.14 8.28 -9.71
N GLU A 65 -0.88 8.23 -8.61
CA GLU A 65 -1.17 9.38 -7.74
C GLU A 65 -0.81 9.04 -6.28
N LYS A 66 -0.38 10.05 -5.51
CA LYS A 66 -0.09 9.93 -4.07
C LYS A 66 -1.07 10.74 -3.24
N TYR A 67 -1.45 10.20 -2.09
CA TYR A 67 -2.31 10.81 -1.10
C TYR A 67 -1.70 10.61 0.29
N LEU A 68 -1.12 11.67 0.84
CA LEU A 68 -0.47 11.64 2.15
C LEU A 68 -1.44 12.10 3.25
N GLY A 69 -1.48 11.41 4.39
CA GLY A 69 -2.12 11.92 5.60
C GLY A 69 -3.64 11.65 5.67
N VAL A 70 -4.15 11.60 6.90
CA VAL A 70 -5.55 11.21 7.19
C VAL A 70 -6.58 12.07 6.46
N GLU A 71 -6.27 13.36 6.29
CA GLU A 71 -7.07 14.36 5.60
C GLU A 71 -7.31 14.01 4.13
N ASN A 72 -6.34 13.37 3.46
CA ASN A 72 -6.42 13.02 2.05
C ASN A 72 -7.03 11.63 1.81
N ARG A 73 -7.34 10.87 2.87
CA ARG A 73 -7.92 9.52 2.77
C ARG A 73 -9.20 9.49 1.94
N ARG A 74 -10.08 10.47 2.14
CA ARG A 74 -11.34 10.57 1.38
C ARG A 74 -11.09 10.85 -0.10
N ALA A 75 -10.09 11.67 -0.42
CA ALA A 75 -9.71 11.96 -1.80
C ALA A 75 -9.11 10.71 -2.49
N ALA A 76 -8.27 9.95 -1.77
CA ALA A 76 -7.71 8.69 -2.29
C ALA A 76 -8.81 7.68 -2.65
N LEU A 77 -9.83 7.54 -1.80
CA LEU A 77 -10.95 6.59 -1.97
C LEU A 77 -12.02 7.05 -2.95
N LYS A 78 -12.07 8.36 -3.26
CA LYS A 78 -13.12 8.92 -4.13
C LYS A 78 -13.07 8.24 -5.50
N ASP A 79 -14.22 7.76 -5.97
CA ASP A 79 -14.41 7.11 -7.27
C ASP A 79 -13.52 5.86 -7.49
N ALA A 80 -13.07 5.20 -6.41
CA ALA A 80 -12.33 3.94 -6.51
C ALA A 80 -13.26 2.80 -6.94
N ASP A 81 -12.85 2.05 -7.97
CA ASP A 81 -13.52 0.81 -8.37
C ASP A 81 -13.06 -0.37 -7.49
N PHE A 82 -11.79 -0.32 -7.04
CA PHE A 82 -11.19 -1.31 -6.16
C PHE A 82 -10.42 -0.64 -5.04
N VAL A 83 -10.47 -1.25 -3.85
CA VAL A 83 -9.68 -0.82 -2.69
C VAL A 83 -8.91 -2.02 -2.15
N VAL A 84 -7.58 -1.91 -2.15
CA VAL A 84 -6.69 -2.86 -1.48
C VAL A 84 -6.32 -2.25 -0.13
N ASN A 85 -6.78 -2.88 0.96
CA ASN A 85 -6.47 -2.43 2.31
C ASN A 85 -5.34 -3.27 2.92
N ALA A 86 -4.14 -2.69 2.96
CA ALA A 86 -2.92 -3.32 3.46
C ALA A 86 -2.31 -2.55 4.65
N ILE A 87 -3.14 -1.80 5.39
CA ILE A 87 -2.67 -1.06 6.56
C ILE A 87 -2.37 -2.00 7.72
N GLN A 88 -1.33 -1.65 8.48
CA GLN A 88 -1.10 -2.20 9.81
C GLN A 88 -1.27 -1.08 10.83
N VAL A 89 -2.43 -1.04 11.49
CA VAL A 89 -2.70 -0.02 12.51
C VAL A 89 -1.72 -0.18 13.67
N GLY A 90 -1.05 0.91 14.04
CA GLY A 90 -0.06 0.91 15.11
C GLY A 90 1.34 0.42 14.72
N GLY A 91 1.51 -0.08 13.49
CA GLY A 91 2.81 -0.44 12.93
C GLY A 91 3.56 -1.54 13.68
N TYR A 92 4.82 -1.72 13.29
CA TYR A 92 5.73 -2.66 13.97
C TYR A 92 6.08 -2.16 15.38
N ASP A 93 6.55 -0.92 15.47
CA ASP A 93 6.83 -0.22 16.71
C ASP A 93 5.77 0.89 16.89
N PRO A 94 4.92 0.85 17.93
CA PRO A 94 5.02 -0.04 19.09
C PRO A 94 4.19 -1.33 19.03
N CYS A 95 3.19 -1.44 18.15
CA CYS A 95 2.14 -2.45 18.34
C CYS A 95 2.61 -3.89 18.20
N THR A 96 3.31 -4.26 17.12
CA THR A 96 3.85 -5.63 16.98
C THR A 96 4.83 -5.97 18.10
N ILE A 97 5.67 -5.00 18.51
CA ILE A 97 6.58 -5.20 19.64
C ILE A 97 5.80 -5.47 20.93
N ILE A 98 4.74 -4.69 21.22
CA ILE A 98 3.88 -4.88 22.39
C ILE A 98 3.20 -6.26 22.35
N ASP A 99 2.70 -6.69 21.20
CA ASP A 99 2.04 -7.99 20.99
C ASP A 99 2.98 -9.18 21.26
N PHE A 100 4.29 -8.99 21.14
CA PHE A 100 5.30 -9.97 21.54
C PHE A 100 5.75 -9.81 22.99
N GLU A 101 6.08 -8.60 23.43
CA GLU A 101 6.74 -8.36 24.71
C GLU A 101 5.78 -8.49 25.91
N VAL A 102 4.48 -8.20 25.75
CA VAL A 102 3.51 -8.39 26.85
C VAL A 102 3.31 -9.88 27.15
N PRO A 103 2.94 -10.76 26.20
CA PRO A 103 2.69 -12.16 26.52
C PRO A 103 3.96 -12.95 26.88
N LYS A 104 5.12 -12.55 26.33
CA LYS A 104 6.43 -13.11 26.68
C LYS A 104 6.75 -12.99 28.17
N LYS A 105 6.34 -11.90 28.84
CA LYS A 105 6.45 -11.75 30.31
C LYS A 105 5.67 -12.80 31.09
N TYR A 106 4.68 -13.44 30.47
CA TYR A 106 3.86 -14.51 31.04
C TYR A 106 4.17 -15.90 30.46
N GLY A 107 5.27 -16.05 29.70
CA GLY A 107 5.71 -17.33 29.15
C GLY A 107 5.06 -17.75 27.82
N LEU A 108 4.20 -16.91 27.23
CA LEU A 108 3.57 -17.17 25.93
C LEU A 108 4.49 -16.69 24.80
N ARG A 109 4.73 -17.57 23.82
CA ARG A 109 5.69 -17.31 22.71
C ARG A 109 5.08 -17.25 21.31
N GLN A 110 3.90 -17.82 21.11
CA GLN A 110 3.15 -17.73 19.87
C GLN A 110 1.96 -16.79 20.10
N THR A 111 2.10 -15.52 19.69
CA THR A 111 1.12 -14.47 20.00
C THR A 111 0.47 -13.88 18.76
N ILE A 112 0.98 -14.22 17.57
CA ILE A 112 0.48 -13.82 16.26
C ILE A 112 0.20 -15.12 15.47
N GLY A 113 -0.94 -15.18 14.78
CA GLY A 113 -1.40 -16.34 14.00
C GLY A 113 -1.89 -15.95 12.62
#